data_AF-A0A8C4R3A3-F1
#
_entry.id   AF-A0A8C4R3A3-F1
#
_cell.length_a   1.000
_cell.length_b   1.000
_cell.length_c   1.000
_cell.angle_alpha   90.00
_cell.angle_beta   90.00
_cell.angle_gamma   90.00
#
_symmetry.space_group_name_H-M   'P 1'
#
loop_
_entity.id
_entity.type
_entity.pdbx_description
1 polymer ?
#
loop_
_entity_poly.entity_id
_entity_poly.type
_entity_poly.pdbx_seq_one_letter_code
_entity_poly.pdbx_strand_id
1 'polypeptide(L)'
;MVTDVTGLELGPLLLWLQEMVVIWGSKVRRAILQTCVVACMAALLLWISAFLYGAFYSSYMPAVSFATPVHFIFRSDCESRNELCSFPVANVSFLRDGRDKVLFPGTPYSITLDLDLPESLTNQQLGMFIVTMTTYANGGKALLTATKSAMLHYRSWLLQIMETLFFAPLFLTRLVEQKQLMEVLLFSNYQQDAYLPTIGAVIEIQIKRIEIYSAFLRVHAHFTGLRYLLYNYPFLSAVLGISSNFVFLTVLVLFSYLQWAWSTGENQPIRVQQVDIEEESELQYQDSQSSRTPIQGNDGWRVEGSETVSEPHGEEATWTREEVRIETLARREEPSEENVDAAKRLDNVDREEECEGDVVKSAPEQERVVT
;
A
#
# COMPACT_ATOMS: atom_id res chain seq x y z
N MET A 1 70.41 -4.45 69.98
CA MET A 1 69.05 -5.04 70.00
C MET A 1 68.10 -3.99 69.44
N VAL A 2 67.60 -4.25 68.22
CA VAL A 2 66.15 -4.41 67.93
C VAL A 2 65.51 -3.04 67.66
N THR A 3 64.94 -2.70 66.50
CA THR A 3 64.69 -3.38 65.22
C THR A 3 64.38 -2.28 64.21
N ASP A 4 64.88 -2.48 63.00
CA ASP A 4 64.51 -1.84 61.75
C ASP A 4 63.11 -2.29 61.34
N VAL A 5 62.14 -1.39 61.12
CA VAL A 5 60.91 -1.58 60.29
C VAL A 5 59.98 -0.36 60.44
N THR A 6 59.77 0.40 59.35
CA THR A 6 58.51 1.12 58.99
C THR A 6 58.77 2.12 57.85
N GLY A 7 59.34 1.66 56.74
CA GLY A 7 59.71 2.54 55.64
C GLY A 7 59.74 1.86 54.28
N LEU A 8 58.74 1.05 53.95
CA LEU A 8 58.51 0.45 52.61
C LEU A 8 57.12 -0.18 52.73
N GLU A 9 56.08 0.29 52.04
CA GLU A 9 55.33 -0.54 51.06
C GLU A 9 54.21 0.31 50.38
N LEU A 10 54.13 1.64 50.57
CA LEU A 10 53.03 2.45 49.99
C LEU A 10 53.26 2.95 48.56
N GLY A 11 54.52 3.10 48.13
CA GLY A 11 54.86 3.55 46.76
C GLY A 11 54.47 2.55 45.66
N PRO A 12 54.76 1.24 45.80
CA PRO A 12 54.41 0.23 44.81
C PRO A 12 52.90 0.09 44.60
N LEU A 13 52.11 0.17 45.68
CA LEU A 13 50.65 0.10 45.62
C LEU A 13 50.03 1.32 44.92
N LEU A 14 50.59 2.51 45.12
CA LEU A 14 50.10 3.74 44.49
C LEU A 14 50.39 3.76 42.98
N LEU A 15 51.58 3.30 42.57
CA LEU A 15 51.96 3.14 41.15
C LEU A 15 51.11 2.06 40.46
N TRP A 16 50.88 0.93 41.14
CA TRP A 16 49.99 -0.13 40.66
C TRP A 16 48.55 0.36 40.47
N LEU A 17 48.02 1.16 41.40
CA LEU A 17 46.70 1.78 41.27
C LEU A 17 46.65 2.77 40.10
N GLN A 18 47.71 3.55 39.86
CA GLN A 18 47.77 4.50 38.75
C GLN A 18 47.81 3.79 37.39
N GLU A 19 48.58 2.71 37.25
CA GLU A 19 48.60 1.88 36.05
C GLU A 19 47.25 1.19 35.81
N MET A 20 46.62 0.68 36.87
CA MET A 20 45.28 0.10 36.78
C MET A 20 44.25 1.14 36.34
N VAL A 21 44.28 2.36 36.88
CA VAL A 21 43.34 3.43 36.47
C VAL A 21 43.52 3.82 35.00
N VAL A 22 44.74 3.84 34.46
CA VAL A 22 45.00 4.15 33.05
C VAL A 22 44.55 3.01 32.13
N ILE A 23 44.87 1.76 32.49
CA ILE A 23 44.46 0.57 31.72
C ILE A 23 42.93 0.41 31.76
N TRP A 24 42.32 0.54 32.93
CA TRP A 24 40.87 0.49 33.10
C TRP A 24 40.18 1.69 32.44
N GLY A 25 40.72 2.90 32.57
CA GLY A 25 40.18 4.10 31.91
C GLY A 25 40.22 4.01 30.38
N SER A 26 41.28 3.44 29.81
CA SER A 26 41.38 3.22 28.36
C SER A 26 40.43 2.12 27.86
N LYS A 27 40.24 1.04 28.62
CA LYS A 27 39.24 0.00 28.33
C LYS A 27 37.82 0.52 28.46
N VAL A 28 37.53 1.32 29.47
CA VAL A 28 36.23 1.97 29.70
C VAL A 28 35.92 2.95 28.57
N ARG A 29 36.88 3.80 28.17
CA ARG A 29 36.71 4.73 27.03
C ARG A 29 36.42 3.99 25.73
N ARG A 30 37.14 2.89 25.45
CA ARG A 30 36.89 2.05 24.27
C ARG A 30 35.53 1.36 24.33
N ALA A 31 35.14 0.81 25.48
CA ALA A 31 33.84 0.19 25.69
C ALA A 31 32.70 1.20 25.51
N ILE A 32 32.80 2.39 26.09
CA ILE A 32 31.80 3.46 25.94
C ILE A 32 31.66 3.86 24.46
N LEU A 33 32.77 4.07 23.75
CA LEU A 33 32.73 4.41 22.32
C LEU A 33 32.12 3.28 21.48
N GLN A 34 32.50 2.03 21.74
CA GLN A 34 31.94 0.86 21.04
C GLN A 34 30.44 0.71 21.31
N THR A 35 30.00 0.81 22.58
CA THR A 35 28.58 0.77 22.93
C THR A 35 27.82 1.93 22.31
N CYS A 36 28.40 3.14 22.27
CA CYS A 36 27.77 4.29 21.63
C CYS A 36 27.60 4.10 20.12
N VAL A 37 28.61 3.56 19.44
CA VAL A 37 28.54 3.25 18.00
C VAL A 37 27.50 2.17 17.73
N VAL A 38 27.49 1.07 18.51
CA VAL A 38 26.50 0.00 18.37
C VAL A 38 25.09 0.51 18.66
N ALA A 39 24.91 1.33 19.70
CA ALA A 39 23.61 1.94 20.01
C ALA A 39 23.13 2.88 18.91
N CYS A 40 24.04 3.69 18.34
CA CYS A 40 23.72 4.56 17.21
C CYS A 40 23.32 3.75 15.97
N MET A 41 24.06 2.68 15.65
CA MET A 41 23.72 1.77 14.56
C MET A 41 22.36 1.10 14.79
N ALA A 42 22.11 0.58 16.00
CA ALA A 42 20.82 -0.03 16.35
C ALA A 42 19.66 0.98 16.25
N ALA A 43 19.85 2.23 16.68
CA ALA A 43 18.85 3.28 16.56
C ALA A 43 18.55 3.63 15.08
N LEU A 44 19.58 3.70 14.24
CA LEU A 44 19.42 3.92 12.79
C LEU A 44 18.68 2.74 12.14
N LEU A 45 19.03 1.50 12.49
CA LEU A 45 18.34 0.30 11.99
C LEU A 45 16.88 0.26 12.42
N LEU A 46 16.59 0.63 13.68
CA LEU A 46 15.22 0.73 14.18
C LEU A 46 14.43 1.80 13.42
N TRP A 47 15.03 2.96 13.16
CA TRP A 47 14.41 4.03 12.40
C TRP A 47 14.10 3.60 10.95
N ILE A 48 15.07 2.97 10.27
CA ILE A 48 14.88 2.43 8.91
C ILE A 48 13.80 1.35 8.91
N SER A 49 13.80 0.46 9.91
CA SER A 49 12.77 -0.59 10.05
C SER A 49 11.36 -0.01 10.21
N ALA A 50 11.20 1.00 11.06
CA ALA A 50 9.94 1.69 11.26
C ALA A 50 9.47 2.42 9.99
N PHE A 51 10.39 3.08 9.29
CA PHE A 51 10.10 3.72 8.01
C PHE A 51 9.65 2.71 6.95
N LEU A 52 10.33 1.57 6.85
CA LEU A 52 9.99 0.52 5.89
C LEU A 52 8.60 -0.07 6.17
N TYR A 53 8.27 -0.31 7.44
CA TYR A 53 6.90 -0.73 7.82
C TYR A 53 5.87 0.35 7.49
N GLY A 54 6.14 1.62 7.79
CA GLY A 54 5.24 2.73 7.48
C GLY A 54 4.99 2.89 5.98
N ALA A 55 6.02 2.73 5.16
CA ALA A 55 5.93 2.74 3.70
C ALA A 55 5.10 1.54 3.19
N PHE A 56 5.35 0.34 3.71
CA PHE A 56 4.54 -0.85 3.40
C PHE A 56 3.07 -0.65 3.78
N TYR A 57 2.79 -0.19 5.00
CA TYR A 57 1.44 0.05 5.49
C TYR A 57 0.70 1.03 4.58
N SER A 58 1.34 2.15 4.24
CA SER A 58 0.74 3.20 3.41
C SER A 58 0.50 2.75 1.96
N SER A 59 1.39 1.93 1.40
CA SER A 59 1.23 1.42 0.04
C SER A 59 0.25 0.24 -0.05
N TYR A 60 0.12 -0.55 1.01
CA TYR A 60 -0.67 -1.79 0.99
C TYR A 60 -2.11 -1.62 1.50
N MET A 61 -2.33 -0.69 2.43
CA MET A 61 -3.62 -0.45 3.05
C MET A 61 -4.36 0.69 2.33
N PRO A 62 -5.42 0.39 1.55
CA PRO A 62 -6.25 1.44 0.96
C PRO A 62 -7.13 2.11 2.01
N ALA A 63 -7.81 3.19 1.61
CA ALA A 63 -8.81 3.84 2.47
C ALA A 63 -9.87 2.83 2.95
N VAL A 64 -10.03 2.73 4.26
CA VAL A 64 -10.90 1.76 4.94
C VAL A 64 -12.38 2.08 4.74
N SER A 65 -12.72 3.35 4.85
CA SER A 65 -14.08 3.84 4.75
C SER A 65 -14.09 5.20 4.08
N PHE A 66 -15.13 5.42 3.28
CA PHE A 66 -15.36 6.68 2.61
C PHE A 66 -16.84 7.05 2.78
N ALA A 67 -17.09 8.27 3.22
CA ALA A 67 -18.44 8.79 3.40
C ALA A 67 -18.59 10.06 2.57
N THR A 68 -19.64 10.14 1.75
CA THR A 68 -19.97 11.34 0.98
C THR A 68 -21.39 11.80 1.28
N PRO A 69 -21.61 13.12 1.42
CA PRO A 69 -22.97 13.63 1.52
C PRO A 69 -23.69 13.42 0.18
N VAL A 70 -24.96 13.05 0.28
CA VAL A 70 -25.85 12.81 -0.86
C VAL A 70 -26.90 13.91 -0.87
N HIS A 71 -26.91 14.69 -1.95
CA HIS A 71 -27.88 15.78 -2.12
C HIS A 71 -28.94 15.35 -3.13
N PHE A 72 -30.15 15.09 -2.65
CA PHE A 72 -31.28 14.75 -3.50
C PHE A 72 -31.83 15.99 -4.20
N ILE A 73 -32.05 15.85 -5.50
CA ILE A 73 -32.64 16.86 -6.37
C ILE A 73 -33.93 16.26 -6.93
N PHE A 74 -34.98 17.07 -6.94
CA PHE A 74 -36.25 16.73 -7.56
C PHE A 74 -36.61 17.80 -8.58
N ARG A 75 -37.41 17.40 -9.56
CA ARG A 75 -37.96 18.28 -10.57
C ARG A 75 -39.34 18.77 -10.12
N SER A 76 -39.56 20.07 -10.25
CA SER A 76 -40.81 20.75 -9.90
C SER A 76 -41.49 21.40 -11.12
N ASP A 77 -40.97 21.15 -12.33
CA ASP A 77 -41.36 21.78 -13.61
C ASP A 77 -42.55 21.10 -14.30
N CYS A 78 -43.44 20.48 -13.53
CA CYS A 78 -44.57 19.72 -14.04
C CYS A 78 -45.88 20.50 -13.96
N GLU A 79 -46.81 20.10 -14.82
CA GLU A 79 -48.07 20.80 -15.10
C GLU A 79 -48.99 20.91 -13.86
N SER A 80 -48.82 20.02 -12.89
CA SER A 80 -49.51 20.05 -11.59
C SER A 80 -48.80 21.01 -10.61
N ARG A 81 -49.36 22.21 -10.44
CA ARG A 81 -48.80 23.31 -9.62
C ARG A 81 -48.49 23.03 -8.14
N ASN A 82 -48.90 21.88 -7.57
CA ASN A 82 -48.85 21.64 -6.12
C ASN A 82 -48.24 20.29 -5.70
N GLU A 83 -47.67 19.50 -6.61
CA GLU A 83 -47.13 18.18 -6.28
C GLU A 83 -45.71 17.98 -6.82
N LEU A 84 -44.86 17.33 -6.02
CA LEU A 84 -43.57 16.80 -6.48
C LEU A 84 -43.85 15.71 -7.52
N CYS A 85 -43.45 15.90 -8.77
CA CYS A 85 -43.82 14.94 -9.83
C CYS A 85 -42.72 13.94 -10.16
N SER A 86 -41.46 14.27 -9.89
CA SER A 86 -40.35 13.34 -10.05
C SER A 86 -39.99 12.67 -8.73
N PHE A 87 -39.34 11.52 -8.84
CA PHE A 87 -38.62 10.92 -7.74
C PHE A 87 -37.38 11.76 -7.40
N PRO A 88 -36.98 11.85 -6.12
CA PRO A 88 -35.73 12.48 -5.73
C PRO A 88 -34.55 11.62 -6.21
N VAL A 89 -33.65 12.26 -6.95
CA VAL A 89 -32.46 11.65 -7.54
C VAL A 89 -31.22 12.39 -7.05
N ALA A 90 -30.17 11.67 -6.71
CA ALA A 90 -28.89 12.23 -6.32
C ALA A 90 -27.77 11.60 -7.15
N ASN A 91 -26.82 12.43 -7.59
CA ASN A 91 -25.61 11.97 -8.26
C ASN A 91 -24.42 12.13 -7.31
N VAL A 92 -23.67 11.06 -7.11
CA VAL A 92 -22.52 11.02 -6.22
C VAL A 92 -21.29 10.51 -6.96
N SER A 93 -20.15 11.19 -6.75
CA SER A 93 -18.86 10.78 -7.30
C SER A 93 -18.03 10.04 -6.26
N PHE A 94 -17.42 8.93 -6.66
CA PHE A 94 -16.45 8.18 -5.87
C PHE A 94 -15.01 8.67 -6.06
N LEU A 95 -14.85 9.87 -6.60
CA LEU A 95 -13.57 10.54 -6.77
C LEU A 95 -13.38 11.52 -5.60
N ARG A 96 -12.36 11.29 -4.78
CA ARG A 96 -11.94 12.25 -3.76
C ARG A 96 -11.27 13.43 -4.47
N ASP A 97 -11.78 14.62 -4.20
CA ASP A 97 -11.36 15.89 -4.83
C ASP A 97 -11.32 15.86 -6.37
N GLY A 98 -12.14 15.00 -6.98
CA GLY A 98 -12.28 14.84 -8.43
C GLY A 98 -11.17 14.03 -9.12
N ARG A 99 -10.14 13.55 -8.40
CA ARG A 99 -8.98 12.85 -9.03
C ARG A 99 -8.62 11.53 -8.37
N ASP A 100 -8.79 11.41 -7.06
CA ASP A 100 -8.34 10.24 -6.31
C ASP A 100 -9.44 9.18 -6.28
N LYS A 101 -9.15 8.01 -6.86
CA LYS A 101 -10.08 6.87 -6.85
C LYS A 101 -10.20 6.31 -5.44
N VAL A 102 -11.43 6.25 -4.93
CA VAL A 102 -11.71 5.71 -3.59
C VAL A 102 -11.82 4.18 -3.60
N LEU A 103 -12.34 3.61 -4.68
CA LEU A 103 -12.53 2.17 -4.82
C LEU A 103 -11.34 1.54 -5.55
N PHE A 104 -10.75 0.52 -4.93
CA PHE A 104 -9.61 -0.23 -5.45
C PHE A 104 -10.06 -1.60 -5.98
N PRO A 105 -9.54 -2.04 -7.14
CA PRO A 105 -9.88 -3.35 -7.69
C PRO A 105 -9.44 -4.47 -6.74
N GLY A 106 -10.22 -5.56 -6.69
CA GLY A 106 -9.93 -6.75 -5.89
C GLY A 106 -10.21 -6.65 -4.39
N THR A 107 -10.71 -5.51 -3.89
CA THR A 107 -11.22 -5.39 -2.51
C THR A 107 -12.75 -5.38 -2.54
N PRO A 108 -13.44 -6.25 -1.78
CA PRO A 108 -14.88 -6.21 -1.69
C PRO A 108 -15.33 -5.05 -0.79
N TYR A 109 -16.32 -4.29 -1.25
CA TYR A 109 -16.89 -3.15 -0.55
C TYR A 109 -18.36 -3.39 -0.20
N SER A 110 -18.76 -2.98 0.99
CA SER A 110 -20.14 -2.82 1.40
C SER A 110 -20.54 -1.36 1.22
N ILE A 111 -21.65 -1.10 0.52
CA ILE A 111 -22.15 0.24 0.25
C ILE A 111 -23.49 0.40 0.98
N THR A 112 -23.52 1.32 1.95
CA THR A 112 -24.71 1.65 2.74
C THR A 112 -25.12 3.10 2.49
N LEU A 113 -26.43 3.32 2.33
CA LEU A 113 -27.01 4.65 2.29
C LEU A 113 -27.66 4.94 3.64
N ASP A 114 -27.14 5.96 4.32
CA ASP A 114 -27.69 6.44 5.58
C ASP A 114 -28.61 7.61 5.29
N LEU A 115 -29.87 7.51 5.70
CA LEU A 115 -30.91 8.51 5.53
C LEU A 115 -31.32 9.06 6.89
N ASP A 116 -31.14 10.36 7.09
CA ASP A 116 -31.67 11.08 8.24
C ASP A 116 -33.07 11.61 7.90
N LEU A 117 -34.09 11.01 8.51
CA LEU A 117 -35.49 11.30 8.26
C LEU A 117 -36.15 11.92 9.51
N PRO A 118 -36.94 13.00 9.39
CA PRO A 118 -37.83 13.41 10.47
C PRO A 118 -38.94 12.39 10.72
N GLU A 119 -39.39 12.29 11.97
CA GLU A 119 -40.59 11.53 12.33
C GLU A 119 -41.89 12.31 12.03
N SER A 120 -42.02 12.88 10.82
CA SER A 120 -43.21 13.62 10.40
C SER A 120 -44.38 12.68 10.05
N LEU A 121 -45.61 13.19 10.12
CA LEU A 121 -46.81 12.42 9.71
C LEU A 121 -46.70 11.96 8.26
N THR A 122 -46.13 12.78 7.38
CA THR A 122 -45.88 12.44 5.98
C THR A 122 -44.99 11.20 5.90
N ASN A 123 -43.84 11.20 6.59
CA ASN A 123 -42.87 10.11 6.57
C ASN A 123 -43.39 8.83 7.23
N GLN A 124 -44.15 8.96 8.32
CA GLN A 124 -44.75 7.80 9.00
C GLN A 124 -45.79 7.08 8.13
N GLN A 125 -46.46 7.80 7.23
CA GLN A 125 -47.49 7.25 6.33
C GLN A 125 -46.95 6.69 5.01
N LEU A 126 -45.65 6.86 4.71
CA LEU A 126 -45.06 6.39 3.45
C LEU A 126 -45.05 4.86 3.33
N GLY A 127 -44.96 4.14 4.45
CA GLY A 127 -44.78 2.70 4.47
C GLY A 127 -43.44 2.27 3.87
N MET A 128 -43.44 1.16 3.12
CA MET A 128 -42.24 0.70 2.42
C MET A 128 -41.99 1.53 1.16
N PHE A 129 -40.75 1.95 0.98
CA PHE A 129 -40.28 2.60 -0.24
C PHE A 129 -39.03 1.90 -0.78
N ILE A 130 -38.75 2.11 -2.06
CA ILE A 130 -37.62 1.48 -2.74
C ILE A 130 -36.52 2.52 -2.95
N VAL A 131 -35.28 2.10 -2.69
CA VAL A 131 -34.06 2.84 -3.03
C VAL A 131 -33.32 2.05 -4.11
N THR A 132 -33.06 2.72 -5.24
CA THR A 132 -32.30 2.17 -6.35
C THR A 132 -30.99 2.94 -6.48
N MET A 133 -29.88 2.21 -6.57
CA MET A 133 -28.55 2.76 -6.81
C MET A 133 -28.00 2.16 -8.08
N THR A 134 -27.66 3.01 -9.03
CA THR A 134 -27.03 2.64 -10.31
C THR A 134 -25.60 3.17 -10.32
N THR A 135 -24.61 2.30 -10.41
CA THR A 135 -23.20 2.70 -10.55
C THR A 135 -22.89 2.96 -12.02
N TYR A 136 -22.01 3.92 -12.31
CA TYR A 136 -21.63 4.25 -13.68
C TYR A 136 -20.11 4.43 -13.85
N ALA A 137 -19.63 4.07 -15.03
CA ALA A 137 -18.24 4.22 -15.44
C ALA A 137 -17.99 5.58 -16.12
N ASN A 138 -16.75 5.80 -16.55
CA ASN A 138 -16.45 6.91 -17.44
C ASN A 138 -17.29 6.82 -18.73
N GLY A 139 -17.84 7.95 -19.16
CA GLY A 139 -18.76 8.01 -20.32
C GLY A 139 -20.23 7.69 -20.00
N GLY A 140 -20.61 7.60 -18.72
CA GLY A 140 -22.02 7.49 -18.31
C GLY A 140 -22.67 6.13 -18.55
N LYS A 141 -21.87 5.10 -18.86
CA LYS A 141 -22.36 3.72 -18.99
C LYS A 141 -22.71 3.17 -17.61
N ALA A 142 -23.96 2.75 -17.42
CA ALA A 142 -24.39 2.04 -16.22
C ALA A 142 -23.69 0.68 -16.12
N LEU A 143 -23.17 0.35 -14.93
CA LEU A 143 -22.46 -0.89 -14.65
C LEU A 143 -23.36 -1.85 -13.87
N LEU A 144 -23.56 -1.58 -12.58
CA LEU A 144 -24.33 -2.41 -11.66
C LEU A 144 -25.44 -1.60 -11.02
N THR A 145 -26.60 -2.24 -10.86
CA THR A 145 -27.79 -1.67 -10.22
C THR A 145 -28.17 -2.49 -9.00
N ALA A 146 -28.35 -1.83 -7.86
CA ALA A 146 -28.91 -2.42 -6.65
C ALA A 146 -30.25 -1.76 -6.34
N THR A 147 -31.25 -2.57 -6.03
CA THR A 147 -32.58 -2.12 -5.63
C THR A 147 -32.92 -2.75 -4.29
N LYS A 148 -33.25 -1.92 -3.29
CA LYS A 148 -33.55 -2.35 -1.92
C LYS A 148 -34.81 -1.67 -1.41
N SER A 149 -35.66 -2.42 -0.73
CA SER A 149 -36.75 -1.84 0.05
C SER A 149 -36.23 -1.34 1.40
N ALA A 150 -36.81 -0.24 1.85
CA ALA A 150 -36.57 0.35 3.16
C ALA A 150 -37.89 0.85 3.74
N MET A 151 -37.95 0.97 5.07
CA MET A 151 -39.12 1.45 5.78
C MET A 151 -38.67 2.18 7.04
N LEU A 152 -39.34 3.29 7.35
CA LEU A 152 -39.15 3.97 8.62
C LEU A 152 -39.52 3.01 9.76
N HIS A 153 -38.74 2.98 10.85
CA HIS A 153 -39.10 2.07 11.94
C HIS A 153 -40.38 2.55 12.59
N TYR A 154 -41.37 1.67 12.63
CA TYR A 154 -42.67 1.98 13.19
C TYR A 154 -42.57 2.17 14.72
N ARG A 155 -43.14 3.27 15.21
CA ARG A 155 -43.36 3.55 16.63
C ARG A 155 -44.85 3.79 16.85
N SER A 156 -45.41 3.24 17.92
CA SER A 156 -46.81 3.47 18.26
C SER A 156 -47.02 4.89 18.79
N TRP A 157 -48.22 5.44 18.59
CA TRP A 157 -48.57 6.78 19.08
C TRP A 157 -48.39 6.94 20.60
N LEU A 158 -48.73 5.89 21.37
CA LEU A 158 -48.52 5.88 22.81
C LEU A 158 -47.01 5.96 23.16
N LEU A 159 -46.17 5.21 22.44
CA LEU A 159 -44.73 5.23 22.66
C LEU A 159 -44.14 6.60 22.32
N GLN A 160 -44.57 7.22 21.21
CA GLN A 160 -44.13 8.56 20.82
C GLN A 160 -44.47 9.60 21.89
N ILE A 161 -45.66 9.55 22.51
CA ILE A 161 -46.04 10.46 23.60
C ILE A 161 -45.17 10.23 24.83
N MET A 162 -44.97 8.97 25.23
CA MET A 162 -44.16 8.63 26.41
C MET A 162 -42.70 9.06 26.22
N GLU A 163 -42.12 8.83 25.04
CA GLU A 163 -40.76 9.26 24.68
C GLU A 163 -40.66 10.79 24.64
N THR A 164 -41.64 11.46 24.04
CA THR A 164 -41.69 12.93 23.99
C THR A 164 -41.81 13.54 25.39
N LEU A 165 -42.61 12.94 26.27
CA LEU A 165 -42.77 13.42 27.66
C LEU A 165 -41.50 13.16 28.49
N PHE A 166 -40.89 11.98 28.33
CA PHE A 166 -39.67 11.61 29.05
C PHE A 166 -38.47 12.47 28.62
N PHE A 167 -38.31 12.72 27.32
CA PHE A 167 -37.23 13.53 26.75
C PHE A 167 -37.59 15.01 26.52
N ALA A 168 -38.76 15.46 27.00
CA ALA A 168 -39.22 16.85 26.91
C ALA A 168 -38.16 17.91 27.28
N PRO A 169 -37.43 17.80 28.40
CA PRO A 169 -36.41 18.80 28.74
C PRO A 169 -35.26 18.84 27.71
N LEU A 170 -34.87 17.71 27.12
CA LEU A 170 -33.81 17.64 26.11
C LEU A 170 -34.26 18.22 24.76
N PHE A 171 -35.53 18.00 24.38
CA PHE A 171 -36.11 18.60 23.18
C PHE A 171 -36.27 20.12 23.32
N LEU A 172 -36.75 20.61 24.47
CA LEU A 172 -36.93 22.05 24.73
C LEU A 172 -35.59 22.81 24.77
N THR A 173 -34.54 22.18 25.26
CA THR A 173 -33.17 22.73 25.25
C THR A 173 -32.45 22.55 23.93
N ARG A 174 -33.11 21.91 22.93
CA ARG A 174 -32.55 21.59 21.61
C ARG A 174 -31.24 20.79 21.66
N LEU A 175 -31.05 19.99 22.72
CA LEU A 175 -29.92 19.07 22.83
C LEU A 175 -30.11 17.83 21.97
N VAL A 176 -31.37 17.47 21.73
CA VAL A 176 -31.78 16.33 20.91
C VAL A 176 -32.87 16.82 19.95
N GLU A 177 -32.87 16.28 18.73
CA GLU A 177 -33.89 16.53 17.71
C GLU A 177 -34.64 15.23 17.42
N GLN A 178 -35.94 15.32 17.11
CA GLN A 178 -36.76 14.18 16.72
C GLN A 178 -36.45 13.79 15.27
N LYS A 179 -35.46 12.92 15.11
CA LYS A 179 -35.05 12.36 13.82
C LYS A 179 -34.70 10.90 13.97
N GLN A 180 -34.80 10.17 12.87
CA GLN A 180 -34.45 8.78 12.78
C GLN A 180 -33.40 8.58 11.69
N LEU A 181 -32.31 7.93 12.07
CA LEU A 181 -31.28 7.49 11.13
C LEU A 181 -31.62 6.09 10.64
N MET A 182 -31.72 5.94 9.32
CA MET A 182 -32.05 4.68 8.67
C MET A 182 -30.93 4.28 7.72
N GLU A 183 -30.35 3.10 7.94
CA GLU A 183 -29.27 2.56 7.11
C GLU A 183 -29.83 1.55 6.10
N VAL A 184 -29.55 1.75 4.82
CA VAL A 184 -29.98 0.87 3.72
C VAL A 184 -28.76 0.25 3.06
N LEU A 185 -28.57 -1.07 3.22
CA LEU A 185 -27.48 -1.81 2.60
C LEU A 185 -27.78 -2.09 1.13
N LEU A 186 -27.17 -1.30 0.23
CA LEU A 186 -27.38 -1.39 -1.21
C LEU A 186 -26.58 -2.55 -1.83
N PHE A 187 -25.27 -2.59 -1.55
CA PHE A 187 -24.39 -3.68 -1.95
C PHE A 187 -23.66 -4.25 -0.73
N SER A 188 -23.63 -5.57 -0.59
CA SER A 188 -22.87 -6.25 0.48
C SER A 188 -21.42 -6.55 0.08
N ASN A 189 -21.21 -6.99 -1.17
CA ASN A 189 -19.91 -7.38 -1.71
C ASN A 189 -19.70 -6.79 -3.11
N TYR A 190 -19.69 -5.46 -3.20
CA TYR A 190 -19.36 -4.75 -4.42
C TYR A 190 -17.87 -4.94 -4.77
N GLN A 191 -17.58 -5.46 -5.95
CA GLN A 191 -16.21 -5.58 -6.45
C GLN A 191 -16.04 -4.69 -7.68
N GLN A 192 -14.97 -3.91 -7.69
CA GLN A 192 -14.68 -3.04 -8.81
C GLN A 192 -13.93 -3.79 -9.92
N ASP A 193 -14.43 -3.67 -11.15
CA ASP A 193 -13.75 -4.16 -12.34
C ASP A 193 -12.49 -3.34 -12.65
N ALA A 194 -11.40 -4.04 -12.99
CA ALA A 194 -10.12 -3.39 -13.30
C ALA A 194 -10.16 -2.61 -14.64
N TYR A 195 -10.95 -3.08 -15.61
CA TYR A 195 -11.05 -2.49 -16.95
C TYR A 195 -12.04 -1.32 -17.02
N LEU A 196 -13.11 -1.38 -16.24
CA LEU A 196 -14.16 -0.36 -16.20
C LEU A 196 -14.30 0.17 -14.77
N PRO A 197 -13.45 1.14 -14.36
CA PRO A 197 -13.50 1.69 -13.02
C PRO A 197 -14.77 2.52 -12.82
N THR A 198 -15.40 2.32 -11.67
CA THR A 198 -16.61 3.06 -11.27
C THR A 198 -16.24 4.47 -10.85
N ILE A 199 -16.89 5.45 -11.47
CA ILE A 199 -16.65 6.88 -11.22
C ILE A 199 -17.63 7.43 -10.20
N GLY A 200 -18.86 6.94 -10.23
CA GLY A 200 -19.91 7.44 -9.36
C GLY A 200 -21.13 6.53 -9.38
N ALA A 201 -22.17 7.01 -8.72
CA ALA A 201 -23.47 6.37 -8.71
C ALA A 201 -24.59 7.40 -8.74
N VAL A 202 -25.72 6.98 -9.30
CA VAL A 202 -26.98 7.71 -9.23
C VAL A 202 -27.91 6.94 -8.30
N ILE A 203 -28.41 7.63 -7.28
CA ILE A 203 -29.32 7.09 -6.28
C ILE A 203 -30.68 7.71 -6.51
N GLU A 204 -31.71 6.88 -6.60
CA GLU A 204 -33.10 7.27 -6.79
C GLU A 204 -33.94 6.63 -5.69
N ILE A 205 -34.77 7.43 -5.03
CA ILE A 205 -35.75 6.92 -4.06
C ILE A 205 -37.12 6.94 -4.73
N GLN A 206 -37.75 5.79 -4.88
CA GLN A 206 -39.01 5.62 -5.63
C GLN A 206 -40.23 6.04 -4.81
N ILE A 207 -40.22 7.28 -4.31
CA ILE A 207 -41.35 7.90 -3.63
C ILE A 207 -41.29 9.42 -3.77
N LYS A 208 -42.43 10.04 -4.03
CA LYS A 208 -42.50 11.48 -4.35
C LYS A 208 -42.52 12.38 -3.12
N ARG A 209 -43.13 11.92 -2.02
CA ARG A 209 -43.43 12.74 -0.83
C ARG A 209 -42.59 12.33 0.39
N ILE A 210 -41.30 12.06 0.19
CA ILE A 210 -40.39 11.78 1.31
C ILE A 210 -39.70 13.06 1.78
N GLU A 211 -39.67 13.26 3.08
CA GLU A 211 -38.97 14.37 3.72
C GLU A 211 -37.64 13.86 4.27
N ILE A 212 -36.52 14.45 3.84
CA ILE A 212 -35.16 14.00 4.21
C ILE A 212 -34.38 15.21 4.70
N TYR A 213 -33.70 15.09 5.84
CA TYR A 213 -32.79 16.13 6.34
C TYR A 213 -31.42 16.05 5.70
N SER A 214 -30.81 14.88 5.77
CA SER A 214 -29.49 14.59 5.23
C SER A 214 -29.41 13.15 4.78
N ALA A 215 -28.51 12.89 3.86
CA ALA A 215 -28.20 11.56 3.39
C ALA A 215 -26.69 11.42 3.22
N PHE A 216 -26.16 10.26 3.58
CA PHE A 216 -24.74 9.96 3.45
C PHE A 216 -24.58 8.60 2.79
N LEU A 217 -23.77 8.53 1.75
CA LEU A 217 -23.36 7.26 1.17
C LEU A 217 -22.05 6.85 1.82
N ARG A 218 -22.08 5.75 2.56
CA ARG A 218 -20.91 5.14 3.19
C ARG A 218 -20.47 3.92 2.41
N VAL A 219 -19.19 3.88 2.10
CA VAL A 219 -18.52 2.75 1.46
C VAL A 219 -17.51 2.20 2.46
N HIS A 220 -17.70 0.94 2.85
CA HIS A 220 -16.87 0.24 3.82
C HIS A 220 -16.14 -0.91 3.13
N ALA A 221 -14.81 -0.95 3.25
CA ALA A 221 -14.02 -2.06 2.72
C ALA A 221 -14.06 -3.26 3.68
N HIS A 222 -14.37 -4.46 3.15
CA HIS A 222 -14.18 -5.70 3.89
C HIS A 222 -12.78 -6.25 3.59
N PHE A 223 -11.87 -6.07 4.54
CA PHE A 223 -10.53 -6.63 4.43
C PHE A 223 -10.50 -8.10 4.83
N THR A 224 -9.81 -8.92 4.03
CA THR A 224 -9.51 -10.32 4.34
C THR A 224 -8.00 -10.54 4.40
N GLY A 225 -7.57 -11.65 5.02
CA GLY A 225 -6.15 -12.04 5.09
C GLY A 225 -5.26 -11.07 5.89
N LEU A 226 -4.10 -10.72 5.35
CA LEU A 226 -3.13 -9.83 6.03
C LEU A 226 -3.70 -8.43 6.30
N ARG A 227 -4.55 -7.91 5.41
CA ARG A 227 -5.19 -6.58 5.59
C ARG A 227 -6.13 -6.58 6.79
N TYR A 228 -6.83 -7.68 7.04
CA TYR A 228 -7.70 -7.84 8.21
C TYR A 228 -6.89 -7.73 9.51
N LEU A 229 -5.76 -8.42 9.59
CA LEU A 229 -4.88 -8.38 10.76
C LEU A 229 -4.31 -6.98 10.99
N LEU A 230 -3.89 -6.30 9.91
CA LEU A 230 -3.38 -4.92 9.97
C LEU A 230 -4.45 -3.92 10.46
N TYR A 231 -5.70 -4.09 10.01
CA TYR A 231 -6.79 -3.19 10.35
C TYR A 231 -7.32 -3.43 11.78
N ASN A 232 -7.56 -4.69 12.15
CA ASN A 232 -8.16 -5.01 13.45
C ASN A 232 -7.14 -4.96 14.60
N TYR A 233 -5.85 -5.21 14.32
CA TYR A 233 -4.78 -5.22 15.33
C TYR A 233 -3.59 -4.33 14.91
N PRO A 234 -3.77 -3.00 14.86
CA PRO A 234 -2.72 -2.07 14.42
C PRO A 234 -1.47 -2.15 15.29
N PHE A 235 -1.62 -2.29 16.61
CA PHE A 235 -0.48 -2.36 17.54
C PHE A 235 0.34 -3.65 17.38
N LEU A 236 -0.33 -4.81 17.40
CA LEU A 236 0.35 -6.10 17.25
C LEU A 236 1.03 -6.21 15.88
N SER A 237 0.36 -5.75 14.83
CA SER A 237 0.93 -5.78 13.48
C SER A 237 2.13 -4.84 13.33
N ALA A 238 2.12 -3.67 13.97
CA ALA A 238 3.26 -2.75 13.97
C ALA A 238 4.47 -3.35 14.71
N VAL A 239 4.27 -3.92 15.90
CA VAL A 239 5.36 -4.56 16.67
C VAL A 239 5.95 -5.74 15.89
N LEU A 240 5.11 -6.62 15.34
CA LEU A 240 5.56 -7.75 14.54
C LEU A 240 6.29 -7.31 13.26
N GLY A 241 5.76 -6.31 12.54
CA GLY A 241 6.39 -5.81 11.31
C GLY A 241 7.71 -5.08 11.53
N ILE A 242 7.79 -4.23 12.56
CA ILE A 242 9.03 -3.51 12.90
C ILE A 242 10.09 -4.47 13.46
N SER A 243 9.68 -5.45 14.28
CA SER A 243 10.62 -6.44 14.81
C SER A 243 11.19 -7.36 13.72
N SER A 244 10.36 -7.85 12.79
CA SER A 244 10.83 -8.70 11.70
C SER A 244 11.78 -7.96 10.76
N ASN A 245 11.45 -6.72 10.39
CA ASN A 245 12.33 -5.85 9.60
C ASN A 245 13.65 -5.55 10.33
N PHE A 246 13.60 -5.28 11.64
CA PHE A 246 14.80 -5.03 12.44
C PHE A 246 15.71 -6.26 12.50
N VAL A 247 15.16 -7.45 12.74
CA VAL A 247 15.93 -8.71 12.74
C VAL A 247 16.53 -8.97 11.37
N PHE A 248 15.76 -8.81 10.29
CA PHE A 248 16.25 -8.99 8.92
C PHE A 248 17.42 -8.06 8.59
N LEU A 249 17.28 -6.76 8.87
CA LEU A 249 18.36 -5.79 8.64
C LEU A 249 19.59 -6.07 9.51
N THR A 250 19.38 -6.50 10.77
CA THR A 250 20.48 -6.86 11.68
C THR A 250 21.26 -8.07 11.15
N VAL A 251 20.57 -9.09 10.63
CA VAL A 251 21.21 -10.26 10.01
C VAL A 251 22.01 -9.87 8.78
N LEU A 252 21.48 -8.99 7.91
CA LEU A 252 22.22 -8.50 6.74
C LEU A 252 23.49 -7.75 7.13
N VAL A 253 23.40 -6.84 8.10
CA VAL A 253 24.57 -6.11 8.61
C VAL A 253 25.58 -7.07 9.23
N LEU A 254 25.14 -8.04 10.03
CA LEU A 254 26.02 -9.04 10.63
C LEU A 254 26.73 -9.87 9.55
N PHE A 255 26.02 -10.34 8.54
CA PHE A 255 26.60 -11.12 7.45
C PHE A 255 27.61 -10.28 6.64
N SER A 256 27.28 -9.01 6.35
CA SER A 256 28.21 -8.09 5.67
C SER A 256 29.48 -7.85 6.49
N TYR A 257 29.36 -7.74 7.82
CA TYR A 257 30.49 -7.61 8.72
C TYR A 257 31.35 -8.88 8.74
N LEU A 258 30.73 -10.07 8.77
CA LEU A 258 31.44 -11.34 8.72
C LEU A 258 32.18 -11.50 7.37
N GLN A 259 31.54 -11.19 6.25
CA GLN A 259 32.20 -11.21 4.94
C GLN A 259 33.41 -10.26 4.88
N TRP A 260 33.26 -9.04 5.39
CA TRP A 260 34.36 -8.08 5.47
C TRP A 260 35.51 -8.56 6.38
N ALA A 261 35.17 -9.13 7.54
CA ALA A 261 36.16 -9.66 8.47
C ALA A 261 36.93 -10.87 7.89
N TRP A 262 36.23 -11.78 7.20
CA TRP A 262 36.85 -12.91 6.52
C TRP A 262 37.73 -12.46 5.34
N SER A 263 37.25 -11.51 4.52
CA SER A 263 38.02 -10.97 3.39
C SER A 263 39.28 -10.22 3.82
N THR A 264 39.31 -9.64 5.03
CA THR A 264 40.48 -8.91 5.55
C THR A 264 41.51 -9.86 6.20
N GLY A 265 41.07 -11.07 6.63
CA GLY A 265 41.93 -12.06 7.27
C GLY A 265 42.92 -12.77 6.32
N GLU A 266 42.64 -12.82 5.02
CA GLU A 266 43.50 -13.46 4.01
C GLU A 266 44.72 -12.60 3.61
N ASN A 267 44.73 -11.30 3.95
CA ASN A 267 45.76 -10.34 3.50
C ASN A 267 46.79 -9.99 4.59
N GLN A 268 47.34 -10.97 5.31
CA GLN A 268 48.55 -10.76 6.13
C GLN A 268 49.76 -11.40 5.45
N PRO A 269 50.70 -10.63 4.86
CA PRO A 269 51.98 -11.20 4.45
C PRO A 269 52.76 -11.61 5.70
N ILE A 270 53.11 -12.89 5.77
CA ILE A 270 53.97 -13.46 6.81
C ILE A 270 55.30 -12.69 6.82
N ARG A 271 55.56 -11.91 7.86
CA ARG A 271 56.86 -11.24 8.06
C ARG A 271 57.84 -12.27 8.61
N VAL A 272 58.57 -12.95 7.73
CA VAL A 272 59.69 -13.81 8.13
C VAL A 272 60.81 -12.89 8.64
N GLN A 273 61.08 -12.93 9.93
CA GLN A 273 62.24 -12.27 10.53
C GLN A 273 63.44 -13.20 10.35
N GLN A 274 64.24 -13.00 9.29
CA GLN A 274 65.55 -13.63 9.16
C GLN A 274 66.46 -13.06 10.25
N VAL A 275 66.88 -13.95 11.16
CA VAL A 275 68.01 -13.74 12.06
C VAL A 275 69.23 -14.22 11.28
N ASP A 276 70.06 -13.28 10.83
CA ASP A 276 71.37 -13.61 10.26
C ASP A 276 72.26 -14.12 11.40
N ILE A 277 72.61 -15.41 11.33
CA ILE A 277 73.71 -16.01 12.10
C ILE A 277 74.92 -15.95 11.16
N GLU A 278 75.79 -14.98 11.39
CA GLU A 278 77.04 -14.84 10.66
C GLU A 278 78.10 -15.75 11.30
N GLU A 279 78.47 -16.80 10.55
CA GLU A 279 79.47 -17.80 10.95
C GLU A 279 80.85 -17.34 10.43
N GLU A 280 81.76 -17.06 11.36
CA GLU A 280 83.11 -16.56 11.14
C GLU A 280 84.06 -17.72 10.80
N SER A 281 84.65 -17.74 9.60
CA SER A 281 85.87 -18.54 9.35
C SER A 281 86.77 -18.00 8.21
N GLU A 282 87.97 -17.60 8.66
CA GLU A 282 89.32 -17.72 8.06
C GLU A 282 89.87 -16.74 7.00
N LEU A 283 90.95 -16.07 7.44
CA LEU A 283 92.10 -15.49 6.70
C LEU A 283 92.88 -16.64 5.99
N GLN A 284 93.71 -16.53 4.93
CA GLN A 284 94.71 -15.52 4.54
C GLN A 284 95.41 -15.91 3.19
N TYR A 285 96.10 -14.93 2.57
CA TYR A 285 97.19 -14.94 1.55
C TYR A 285 96.83 -14.85 0.04
N GLN A 286 96.97 -13.67 -0.62
CA GLN A 286 98.16 -13.02 -1.28
C GLN A 286 98.51 -13.65 -2.65
N ASP A 287 98.83 -12.98 -3.78
CA ASP A 287 99.45 -11.68 -4.08
C ASP A 287 99.34 -11.37 -5.61
N SER A 288 99.65 -10.12 -5.99
CA SER A 288 100.34 -9.67 -7.23
C SER A 288 99.58 -8.97 -8.38
N GLN A 289 99.69 -7.62 -8.36
CA GLN A 289 100.14 -6.70 -9.43
C GLN A 289 99.48 -6.68 -10.83
N SER A 290 98.96 -5.50 -11.23
CA SER A 290 99.67 -4.52 -12.11
C SER A 290 98.73 -3.67 -13.00
N SER A 291 98.74 -2.36 -12.74
CA SER A 291 98.84 -1.23 -13.69
C SER A 291 97.81 -0.97 -14.81
N ARG A 292 97.08 0.17 -14.72
CA ARG A 292 97.24 1.42 -15.53
C ARG A 292 95.95 2.27 -15.55
N THR A 293 96.10 3.58 -15.35
CA THR A 293 95.10 4.67 -15.42
C THR A 293 95.10 5.33 -16.84
N PRO A 294 94.51 6.53 -17.08
CA PRO A 294 93.07 6.87 -17.20
C PRO A 294 92.75 7.77 -18.45
N ILE A 295 91.53 7.80 -19.00
CA ILE A 295 91.06 8.85 -19.97
C ILE A 295 89.51 8.93 -19.86
N GLN A 296 88.87 9.95 -19.27
CA GLN A 296 88.53 11.31 -19.75
C GLN A 296 87.55 11.39 -20.95
N GLY A 297 86.43 12.10 -20.77
CA GLY A 297 85.68 12.71 -21.88
C GLY A 297 84.15 12.69 -21.78
N ASN A 298 83.57 13.87 -21.48
CA ASN A 298 82.31 14.38 -22.03
C ASN A 298 82.18 14.00 -23.53
N ASP A 299 81.02 13.96 -24.21
CA ASP A 299 79.98 14.98 -24.44
C ASP A 299 78.89 14.40 -25.39
N GLY A 300 77.71 15.05 -25.52
CA GLY A 300 76.91 14.98 -26.76
C GLY A 300 75.39 14.82 -26.63
N TRP A 301 74.64 15.80 -27.15
CA TRP A 301 73.18 15.95 -27.13
C TRP A 301 72.47 15.42 -28.42
N ARG A 302 71.16 15.10 -28.29
CA ARG A 302 70.03 15.35 -29.25
C ARG A 302 69.96 14.53 -30.58
N VAL A 303 68.85 14.20 -31.29
CA VAL A 303 67.35 14.34 -31.31
C VAL A 303 66.82 13.21 -32.24
N GLU A 304 65.61 12.67 -31.99
CA GLU A 304 64.48 12.45 -32.96
C GLU A 304 63.37 11.71 -32.18
N GLY A 305 62.11 12.17 -32.03
CA GLY A 305 61.19 12.78 -32.99
C GLY A 305 60.25 11.67 -33.48
N SER A 306 59.05 11.47 -32.91
CA SER A 306 57.79 11.95 -33.50
C SER A 306 56.60 11.51 -32.63
N GLU A 307 55.75 12.46 -32.24
CA GLU A 307 54.38 12.25 -31.74
C GLU A 307 53.43 11.99 -32.92
N THR A 308 52.37 11.19 -32.70
CA THR A 308 51.00 11.50 -33.17
C THR A 308 49.97 10.84 -32.27
N VAL A 309 48.99 11.66 -31.88
CA VAL A 309 47.84 11.45 -30.99
C VAL A 309 46.62 10.97 -31.77
N SER A 310 45.81 10.07 -31.19
CA SER A 310 44.33 10.06 -31.32
C SER A 310 43.64 8.94 -30.51
N GLU A 311 42.77 9.31 -29.56
CA GLU A 311 41.63 8.54 -29.00
C GLU A 311 40.32 8.89 -29.79
N PRO A 312 39.12 8.35 -29.50
CA PRO A 312 38.69 6.96 -29.23
C PRO A 312 37.43 6.54 -30.06
N HIS A 313 37.14 5.24 -30.16
CA HIS A 313 35.84 4.65 -30.58
C HIS A 313 35.61 3.46 -29.62
N GLY A 314 34.48 3.30 -28.90
CA GLY A 314 33.12 3.10 -29.39
C GLY A 314 32.78 1.61 -29.28
N GLU A 315 32.33 1.14 -28.11
CA GLU A 315 32.03 -0.29 -27.85
C GLU A 315 30.56 -0.62 -28.14
N GLU A 316 30.35 -1.53 -29.08
CA GLU A 316 29.07 -2.15 -29.44
C GLU A 316 28.75 -3.35 -28.53
N ALA A 317 27.49 -3.44 -28.09
CA ALA A 317 26.94 -4.57 -27.37
C ALA A 317 26.70 -5.77 -28.29
N THR A 318 27.26 -6.92 -27.92
CA THR A 318 27.13 -8.20 -28.63
C THR A 318 25.92 -8.97 -28.10
N TRP A 319 24.92 -9.24 -28.96
CA TRP A 319 23.75 -10.07 -28.63
C TRP A 319 23.98 -11.54 -28.97
N THR A 320 23.65 -12.43 -28.03
CA THR A 320 23.72 -13.89 -28.19
C THR A 320 22.52 -14.48 -28.92
N ARG A 321 22.76 -15.53 -29.72
CA ARG A 321 21.85 -16.20 -30.67
C ARG A 321 20.65 -16.94 -30.04
N GLU A 322 20.49 -16.91 -28.72
CA GLU A 322 19.40 -17.58 -28.00
C GLU A 322 18.13 -16.71 -27.84
N GLU A 323 18.25 -15.37 -27.84
CA GLU A 323 17.13 -14.44 -27.53
C GLU A 323 16.22 -14.14 -28.73
N VAL A 324 16.71 -14.29 -29.97
CA VAL A 324 15.89 -14.07 -31.18
C VAL A 324 14.84 -15.18 -31.39
N ARG A 325 14.98 -16.34 -30.72
CA ARG A 325 14.10 -17.49 -30.94
C ARG A 325 12.77 -17.41 -30.17
N ILE A 326 12.75 -16.71 -29.04
CA ILE A 326 11.56 -16.62 -28.17
C ILE A 326 10.58 -15.56 -28.68
N GLU A 327 11.05 -14.52 -29.37
CA GLU A 327 10.20 -13.44 -29.87
C GLU A 327 9.48 -13.79 -31.19
N THR A 328 9.99 -14.76 -31.96
CA THR A 328 9.32 -15.29 -33.16
C THR A 328 8.24 -16.35 -32.91
N LEU A 329 8.15 -16.91 -31.69
CA LEU A 329 7.10 -17.88 -31.36
C LEU A 329 5.82 -17.24 -30.80
N ALA A 330 5.85 -15.95 -30.45
CA ALA A 330 4.69 -15.22 -29.93
C ALA A 330 3.87 -14.48 -31.02
N ARG A 331 4.23 -14.60 -32.30
CA ARG A 331 3.57 -13.88 -33.41
C ARG A 331 2.95 -14.81 -34.48
N ARG A 332 2.40 -15.96 -34.08
CA ARG A 332 1.59 -16.76 -35.00
C ARG A 332 0.55 -17.63 -34.28
N GLU A 333 -0.51 -16.99 -33.81
CA GLU A 333 -1.82 -17.64 -33.66
C GLU A 333 -2.85 -16.76 -34.37
N GLU A 334 -3.18 -17.13 -35.61
CA GLU A 334 -4.44 -16.74 -36.24
C GLU A 334 -5.53 -17.74 -35.79
N PRO A 335 -6.77 -17.30 -35.59
CA PRO A 335 -7.85 -18.16 -35.09
C PRO A 335 -8.34 -19.11 -36.20
N SER A 336 -8.57 -20.37 -35.82
CA SER A 336 -9.16 -21.40 -36.68
C SER A 336 -10.65 -21.12 -36.95
N GLU A 337 -11.07 -21.34 -38.20
CA GLU A 337 -12.44 -21.19 -38.74
C GLU A 337 -13.49 -22.17 -38.15
N GLU A 338 -13.20 -22.91 -37.09
CA GLU A 338 -14.10 -23.95 -36.55
C GLU A 338 -15.08 -23.44 -35.48
N ASN A 339 -14.91 -22.20 -35.00
CA ASN A 339 -15.74 -21.63 -33.92
C ASN A 339 -16.87 -20.69 -34.40
N VAL A 340 -16.99 -20.44 -35.71
CA VAL A 340 -18.06 -19.56 -36.25
C VAL A 340 -19.37 -20.32 -36.47
N ASP A 341 -19.31 -21.63 -36.68
CA ASP A 341 -20.51 -22.46 -36.93
C ASP A 341 -21.20 -22.96 -35.65
N ALA A 342 -20.49 -22.99 -34.51
CA ALA A 342 -21.06 -23.33 -33.21
C ALA A 342 -21.90 -22.18 -32.63
N ALA A 343 -21.52 -20.92 -32.86
CA ALA A 343 -22.26 -19.75 -32.42
C ALA A 343 -23.58 -19.54 -33.18
N LYS A 344 -23.63 -19.94 -34.47
CA LYS A 344 -24.86 -19.88 -35.29
C LYS A 344 -25.89 -20.96 -34.98
N ARG A 345 -25.49 -22.08 -34.34
CA ARG A 345 -26.45 -23.13 -33.95
C ARG A 345 -27.17 -22.87 -32.64
N LEU A 346 -26.59 -22.08 -31.74
CA LEU A 346 -27.24 -21.73 -30.47
C LEU A 346 -28.28 -20.62 -30.65
N ASP A 347 -28.02 -19.63 -31.52
CA ASP A 347 -28.99 -18.56 -31.83
C ASP A 347 -30.26 -19.04 -32.56
N ASN A 348 -30.23 -20.22 -33.18
CA ASN A 348 -31.38 -20.77 -33.93
C ASN A 348 -32.28 -21.69 -33.09
N VAL A 349 -31.83 -22.15 -31.91
CA VAL A 349 -32.66 -22.99 -31.02
C VAL A 349 -33.56 -22.12 -30.13
N ASP A 350 -33.11 -20.93 -29.75
CA ASP A 350 -33.91 -20.00 -28.93
C ASP A 350 -34.99 -19.24 -29.71
N ARG A 351 -35.07 -19.42 -31.04
CA ARG A 351 -36.03 -18.70 -31.90
C ARG A 351 -37.23 -19.54 -32.35
N GLU A 352 -37.26 -20.84 -32.04
CA GLU A 352 -38.38 -21.75 -32.39
C GLU A 352 -39.29 -22.11 -31.19
N GLU A 353 -38.97 -21.69 -29.96
CA GLU A 353 -39.82 -22.00 -28.77
C GLU A 353 -40.87 -20.93 -28.41
N GLU A 354 -41.04 -19.85 -29.17
CA GLU A 354 -42.01 -18.80 -28.85
C GLU A 354 -42.97 -18.50 -30.01
N CYS A 355 -43.69 -19.52 -30.49
CA CYS A 355 -44.89 -19.36 -31.35
C CYS A 355 -45.78 -20.61 -31.33
N GLU A 356 -46.35 -21.00 -30.18
CA GLU A 356 -47.54 -21.87 -30.17
C GLU A 356 -48.31 -21.72 -28.84
N GLY A 357 -49.57 -21.26 -28.88
CA GLY A 357 -50.50 -21.42 -27.75
C GLY A 357 -51.44 -20.24 -27.42
N ASP A 358 -52.62 -20.29 -28.03
CA ASP A 358 -53.95 -19.93 -27.49
C ASP A 358 -54.42 -18.47 -27.35
N VAL A 359 -55.06 -18.05 -28.46
CA VAL A 359 -56.13 -17.05 -28.56
C VAL A 359 -57.42 -17.59 -27.94
N VAL A 360 -57.83 -17.07 -26.77
CA VAL A 360 -59.21 -17.21 -26.26
C VAL A 360 -60.07 -16.10 -26.86
N LYS A 361 -60.95 -16.48 -27.80
CA LYS A 361 -62.00 -15.64 -28.37
C LYS A 361 -63.03 -15.27 -27.29
N SER A 362 -63.23 -13.98 -27.06
CA SER A 362 -64.44 -13.41 -26.47
C SER A 362 -65.21 -12.68 -27.57
N ALA A 363 -66.45 -13.10 -27.81
CA ALA A 363 -67.37 -12.47 -28.75
C ALA A 363 -67.99 -11.21 -28.14
N PRO A 364 -68.30 -10.16 -28.94
CA PRO A 364 -69.25 -9.14 -28.55
C PRO A 364 -70.61 -9.38 -29.22
N GLU A 365 -71.64 -9.52 -28.39
CA GLU A 365 -73.04 -9.31 -28.78
C GLU A 365 -73.23 -7.80 -29.01
N GLN A 366 -73.57 -7.39 -30.24
CA GLN A 366 -73.96 -6.02 -30.52
C GLN A 366 -75.29 -5.97 -31.28
N GLU A 367 -76.23 -5.36 -30.58
CA GLU A 367 -77.60 -5.02 -30.91
C GLU A 367 -77.65 -3.76 -31.81
N ARG A 368 -78.28 -3.87 -33.01
CA ARG A 368 -78.93 -2.78 -33.78
C ARG A 368 -79.58 -3.37 -35.02
N VAL A 369 -80.92 -3.42 -35.17
CA VAL A 369 -81.83 -2.32 -35.55
C VAL A 369 -81.29 -1.52 -36.74
N VAL A 370 -81.90 -1.68 -37.93
CA VAL A 370 -82.82 -0.73 -38.61
C VAL A 370 -83.30 -1.38 -39.93
N THR A 371 -84.56 -1.11 -40.26
CA THR A 371 -85.28 -1.25 -41.55
C THR A 371 -84.55 -0.78 -42.79
#